data_AF-A0A0U1NP03-F1
#
_entry.id   AF-A0A0U1NP03-F1
#
_cell.length_a   1.000
_cell.length_b   1.000
_cell.length_c   1.000
_cell.angle_alpha   90.00
_cell.angle_beta   90.00
_cell.angle_gamma   90.00
#
_symmetry.space_group_name_H-M   'P 1'
#
loop_
_entity.id
_entity.type
_entity.pdbx_description
1 polymer ?
#
loop_
_entity_poly.entity_id
_entity_poly.type
_entity_poly.pdbx_seq_one_letter_code
_entity_poly.pdbx_strand_id
1 'polypeptide(L)'
;MPYPQGNKLYACAASRSAPTTILFDTDMFMLQPAFLGDALRVGAVSGRPTGDWMWGKTVDTWRAAYASVDMELPRGRLARPSGSYVAPSMSAGFVAYQGDQFGKIWRDTALAIEARRLAKGIYPTLDQISLPVATHLAGLKMNMIDVKWNKAGAIKPQALRNVICYHYQKAQTLLELPIKWVADELLRDFTKFDGLESMIAFYDRHSAKPADVIHNAGFQRAVIAKQRAVDIPHER
;
A
#
# COMPACT_ATOMS: atom_id res chain seq x y z
N MET A 1 14.68 -13.14 2.58
CA MET A 1 14.38 -12.31 3.78
C MET A 1 12.87 -12.22 3.88
N PRO A 2 12.23 -12.36 5.05
CA PRO A 2 10.78 -12.18 5.14
C PRO A 2 10.41 -10.76 4.70
N TYR A 3 9.43 -10.65 3.80
CA TYR A 3 8.86 -9.38 3.37
C TYR A 3 7.73 -8.98 4.32
N PRO A 4 7.89 -8.00 5.22
CA PRO A 4 6.91 -7.75 6.29
C PRO A 4 5.55 -7.30 5.75
N GLN A 5 5.54 -6.54 4.64
CA GLN A 5 4.33 -6.05 4.00
C GLN A 5 3.69 -7.10 3.06
N GLY A 6 4.28 -8.30 2.92
CA GLY A 6 3.81 -9.35 2.01
C GLY A 6 2.46 -9.95 2.37
N ASN A 7 2.00 -9.80 3.61
CA ASN A 7 0.72 -10.35 4.08
C ASN A 7 -0.45 -9.94 3.18
N LYS A 8 -0.47 -8.70 2.68
CA LYS A 8 -1.55 -8.22 1.80
C LYS A 8 -1.58 -8.91 0.44
N LEU A 9 -0.42 -9.31 -0.10
CA LEU A 9 -0.34 -10.05 -1.36
C LEU A 9 -0.97 -11.43 -1.21
N TYR A 10 -0.65 -12.13 -0.13
CA TYR A 10 -1.24 -13.44 0.17
C TYR A 10 -2.72 -13.33 0.53
N ALA A 11 -3.10 -12.32 1.32
CA ALA A 11 -4.50 -12.04 1.60
C ALA A 11 -5.27 -11.82 0.30
N CYS A 12 -4.78 -10.97 -0.61
CA CYS A 12 -5.43 -10.74 -1.91
C CYS A 12 -5.48 -11.99 -2.78
N ALA A 13 -4.46 -12.83 -2.79
CA ALA A 13 -4.41 -14.06 -3.58
C ALA A 13 -5.30 -15.19 -3.05
N ALA A 14 -5.78 -15.11 -1.80
CA ALA A 14 -6.70 -16.08 -1.23
C ALA A 14 -8.02 -16.13 -2.02
N SER A 15 -8.54 -17.34 -2.22
CA SER A 15 -9.81 -17.55 -2.92
C SER A 15 -10.97 -16.90 -2.16
N ARG A 16 -11.91 -16.30 -2.89
CA ARG A 16 -13.13 -15.69 -2.38
C ARG A 16 -14.29 -16.02 -3.30
N SER A 17 -15.49 -16.16 -2.73
CA SER A 17 -16.73 -16.33 -3.51
C SER A 17 -17.27 -15.01 -4.06
N ALA A 18 -16.88 -13.88 -3.47
CA ALA A 18 -17.32 -12.56 -3.91
C ALA A 18 -16.69 -12.19 -5.27
N PRO A 19 -17.45 -11.59 -6.20
CA PRO A 19 -16.94 -11.20 -7.52
C PRO A 19 -15.99 -9.99 -7.47
N THR A 20 -15.91 -9.34 -6.32
CA THR A 20 -15.21 -8.09 -6.08
C THR A 20 -14.32 -8.25 -4.86
N THR A 21 -13.11 -7.69 -4.92
CA THR A 21 -12.22 -7.56 -3.77
C THR A 21 -11.88 -6.10 -3.53
N ILE A 22 -11.94 -5.69 -2.26
CA ILE A 22 -11.44 -4.40 -1.78
C ILE A 22 -10.48 -4.70 -0.63
N LEU A 23 -9.22 -4.32 -0.81
CA LEU A 23 -8.19 -4.37 0.22
C LEU A 23 -8.19 -3.05 0.99
N PHE A 24 -8.20 -3.17 2.31
CA PHE A 24 -7.84 -2.11 3.26
C PHE A 24 -6.57 -2.54 3.98
N ASP A 25 -5.60 -1.62 4.09
CA ASP A 25 -4.47 -1.82 4.98
C ASP A 25 -4.94 -1.84 6.44
N THR A 26 -4.15 -2.44 7.33
CA THR A 26 -4.54 -2.58 8.74
C THR A 26 -4.61 -1.25 9.48
N ASP A 27 -3.94 -0.24 8.96
CA ASP A 27 -3.88 1.13 9.49
C ASP A 27 -4.77 2.11 8.73
N MET A 28 -5.93 1.63 8.29
CA MET A 28 -6.99 2.44 7.69
C MET A 28 -8.15 2.67 8.66
N PHE A 29 -8.72 3.87 8.62
CA PHE A 29 -9.87 4.27 9.42
C PHE A 29 -10.91 4.97 8.53
N MET A 30 -12.14 4.43 8.49
CA MET A 30 -13.24 5.05 7.74
C MET A 30 -13.79 6.24 8.50
N LEU A 31 -13.62 7.44 7.94
CA LEU A 31 -14.04 8.69 8.57
C LEU A 31 -15.45 9.11 8.15
N GLN A 32 -15.93 8.64 7.00
CA GLN A 32 -17.23 8.99 6.45
C GLN A 32 -17.92 7.73 5.93
N PRO A 33 -19.26 7.64 6.01
CA PRO A 33 -20.00 6.61 5.31
C PRO A 33 -19.76 6.72 3.81
N ALA A 34 -19.62 5.59 3.13
CA ALA A 34 -19.41 5.56 1.69
C ALA A 34 -19.96 4.29 1.06
N PHE A 35 -20.38 4.41 -0.20
CA PHE A 35 -20.67 3.25 -1.03
C PHE A 35 -19.37 2.75 -1.63
N LEU A 36 -18.85 1.63 -1.13
CA LEU A 36 -17.54 1.10 -1.56
C LEU A 36 -17.49 0.78 -3.07
N GLY A 37 -18.64 0.55 -3.70
CA GLY A 37 -18.75 0.35 -5.15
C GLY A 37 -18.30 1.56 -5.98
N ASP A 38 -18.29 2.77 -5.42
CA ASP A 38 -17.80 3.98 -6.09
C ASP A 38 -16.29 3.93 -6.35
N ALA A 39 -15.56 3.09 -5.62
CA ALA A 39 -14.14 2.85 -5.84
C ALA A 39 -13.86 1.76 -6.88
N LEU A 40 -14.89 1.12 -7.44
CA LEU A 40 -14.74 0.04 -8.42
C LEU A 40 -14.92 0.54 -9.85
N ARG A 41 -14.19 -0.09 -10.76
CA ARG A 41 -14.35 0.11 -12.19
C ARG A 41 -14.12 -1.21 -12.91
N VAL A 42 -15.12 -1.64 -13.69
CA VAL A 42 -15.04 -2.87 -14.49
C VAL A 42 -13.83 -2.80 -15.43
N GLY A 43 -13.08 -3.90 -15.52
CA GLY A 43 -11.87 -3.99 -16.34
C GLY A 43 -10.69 -3.14 -15.84
N ALA A 44 -10.71 -2.73 -14.56
CA ALA A 44 -9.65 -1.95 -13.97
C ALA A 44 -9.33 -2.34 -12.53
N VAL A 45 -8.12 -2.01 -12.11
CA VAL A 45 -7.68 -2.02 -10.72
C VAL A 45 -7.67 -0.58 -10.24
N SER A 46 -8.33 -0.34 -9.13
CA SER A 46 -8.52 1.00 -8.58
C SER A 46 -7.63 1.20 -7.38
N GLY A 47 -6.98 2.36 -7.32
CA GLY A 47 -6.06 2.71 -6.25
C GLY A 47 -5.63 4.17 -6.35
N ARG A 48 -5.21 4.73 -5.22
CA ARG A 48 -4.75 6.12 -5.17
C ARG A 48 -3.40 6.24 -5.87
N PRO A 49 -3.14 7.27 -6.71
CA PRO A 49 -1.82 7.47 -7.28
C PRO A 49 -0.74 7.62 -6.19
N THR A 50 0.44 7.03 -6.41
CA THR A 50 1.56 7.15 -5.46
C THR A 50 2.10 8.57 -5.39
N GLY A 51 2.85 8.88 -4.32
CA GLY A 51 3.53 10.17 -4.15
C GLY A 51 5.04 10.09 -4.37
N ASP A 52 5.73 11.19 -4.10
CA ASP A 52 7.18 11.31 -4.30
C ASP A 52 8.03 10.34 -3.46
N TRP A 53 7.48 9.78 -2.40
CA TRP A 53 8.17 8.80 -1.55
C TRP A 53 8.38 7.44 -2.22
N MET A 54 7.58 7.12 -3.25
CA MET A 54 7.55 5.82 -3.91
C MET A 54 8.89 5.43 -4.57
N TRP A 55 9.14 4.12 -4.68
CA TRP A 55 10.24 3.55 -5.45
C TRP A 55 10.14 3.92 -6.93
N GLY A 56 11.29 3.88 -7.61
CA GLY A 56 11.36 4.18 -9.03
C GLY A 56 11.18 5.65 -9.33
N LYS A 57 12.22 6.46 -9.08
CA LYS A 57 12.17 7.92 -9.21
C LYS A 57 12.08 8.41 -10.65
N THR A 58 12.36 7.56 -11.63
CA THR A 58 12.30 7.88 -13.05
C THR A 58 11.53 6.81 -13.81
N VAL A 59 11.08 7.11 -15.02
CA VAL A 59 10.43 6.14 -15.91
C VAL A 59 11.30 4.89 -16.10
N ASP A 60 12.59 5.06 -16.41
CA ASP A 60 13.49 3.93 -16.71
C ASP A 60 13.73 3.02 -15.51
N THR A 61 13.69 3.54 -14.28
CA THR A 61 13.80 2.66 -13.09
C THR A 61 12.69 1.61 -13.02
N TRP A 62 11.52 1.88 -13.60
CA TRP A 62 10.42 0.91 -13.66
C TRP A 62 10.62 -0.17 -14.73
N ARG A 63 11.50 0.04 -15.72
CA ARG A 63 11.73 -0.92 -16.82
C ARG A 63 12.11 -2.29 -16.29
N ALA A 64 12.97 -2.35 -15.28
CA ALA A 64 13.40 -3.61 -14.66
C ALA A 64 12.23 -4.35 -13.97
N ALA A 65 11.26 -3.62 -13.43
CA ALA A 65 10.06 -4.21 -12.81
C ALA A 65 9.15 -4.87 -13.85
N TYR A 66 8.92 -4.22 -15.00
CA TYR A 66 8.15 -4.81 -16.09
C TYR A 66 8.89 -5.95 -16.78
N ALA A 67 10.20 -5.78 -16.99
CA ALA A 67 11.04 -6.83 -17.56
C ALA A 67 11.02 -8.10 -16.69
N SER A 68 10.76 -8.00 -15.38
CA SER A 68 10.69 -9.14 -14.46
C SER A 68 9.64 -10.19 -14.83
N VAL A 69 8.64 -9.79 -15.59
CA VAL A 69 7.57 -10.64 -16.14
C VAL A 69 7.53 -10.57 -17.67
N ASP A 70 8.68 -10.28 -18.28
CA ASP A 70 8.90 -10.23 -19.72
C ASP A 70 7.96 -9.25 -20.46
N MET A 71 7.62 -8.15 -19.78
CA MET A 71 6.84 -7.05 -20.34
C MET A 71 7.69 -5.83 -20.67
N GLU A 72 7.33 -5.12 -21.72
CA GLU A 72 7.83 -3.78 -21.99
C GLU A 72 7.21 -2.75 -21.05
N LEU A 73 7.96 -1.68 -20.78
CA LEU A 73 7.46 -0.56 -19.99
C LEU A 73 6.35 0.19 -20.76
N PRO A 74 5.16 0.38 -20.16
CA PRO A 74 4.06 1.11 -20.79
C PRO A 74 4.42 2.57 -21.11
N ARG A 75 3.78 3.13 -22.14
CA ARG A 75 3.99 4.54 -22.57
C ARG A 75 3.36 5.58 -21.65
N GLY A 76 2.38 5.19 -20.83
CA GLY A 76 1.71 6.10 -19.89
C GLY A 76 2.68 6.73 -18.89
N ARG A 77 2.40 7.95 -18.46
CA ARG A 77 3.21 8.69 -17.48
C ARG A 77 2.32 9.29 -16.40
N LEU A 78 2.79 9.23 -15.16
CA LEU A 78 2.16 9.85 -14.00
C LEU A 78 3.00 11.05 -13.56
N ALA A 79 2.38 12.23 -13.49
CA ALA A 79 2.98 13.40 -12.88
C ALA A 79 2.94 13.25 -11.35
N ARG A 80 4.04 13.55 -10.68
CA ARG A 80 4.13 13.59 -9.21
C ARG A 80 4.05 15.02 -8.68
N PRO A 81 3.74 15.23 -7.39
CA PRO A 81 3.71 16.56 -6.78
C PRO A 81 5.01 17.35 -6.95
N SER A 82 6.17 16.67 -7.00
CA SER A 82 7.46 17.30 -7.32
C SER A 82 7.62 17.83 -8.74
N GLY A 83 6.67 17.59 -9.64
CA GLY A 83 6.76 17.94 -11.07
C GLY A 83 7.49 16.90 -11.93
N SER A 84 8.00 15.82 -11.33
CA SER A 84 8.63 14.72 -12.07
C SER A 84 7.62 13.74 -12.65
N TYR A 85 7.99 13.07 -13.75
CA TYR A 85 7.20 12.02 -14.38
C TYR A 85 7.77 10.62 -14.10
N VAL A 86 6.87 9.68 -13.78
CA VAL A 86 7.20 8.27 -13.53
C VAL A 86 6.22 7.34 -14.25
N ALA A 87 6.48 6.04 -14.21
CA ALA A 87 5.48 5.06 -14.64
C ALA A 87 4.23 5.14 -13.73
N PRO A 88 3.01 4.97 -14.28
CA PRO A 88 1.80 4.91 -13.49
C PRO A 88 1.90 3.88 -12.37
N SER A 89 1.60 4.32 -11.15
CA SER A 89 1.70 3.51 -9.95
C SER A 89 0.65 3.92 -8.93
N MET A 90 0.16 2.94 -8.19
CA MET A 90 -0.88 3.09 -7.18
C MET A 90 -0.37 2.69 -5.80
N SER A 91 -0.90 3.34 -4.76
CA SER A 91 -0.69 2.93 -3.38
C SER A 91 -1.40 1.60 -3.11
N ALA A 92 -0.75 0.73 -2.36
CA ALA A 92 -1.26 -0.57 -1.94
C ALA A 92 -1.93 -0.53 -0.55
N GLY A 93 -2.29 0.66 -0.07
CA GLY A 93 -3.07 0.82 1.17
C GLY A 93 -4.57 0.58 0.94
N PHE A 94 -5.09 1.03 -0.21
CA PHE A 94 -6.46 0.77 -0.65
C PHE A 94 -6.42 0.31 -2.09
N VAL A 95 -6.94 -0.89 -2.38
CA VAL A 95 -6.96 -1.46 -3.73
C VAL A 95 -8.30 -2.12 -3.98
N ALA A 96 -8.97 -1.80 -5.08
CA ALA A 96 -10.28 -2.37 -5.42
C ALA A 96 -10.30 -2.91 -6.86
N TYR A 97 -10.78 -4.14 -7.03
CA TYR A 97 -10.82 -4.83 -8.33
C TYR A 97 -11.90 -5.90 -8.39
N GLN A 98 -12.20 -6.37 -9.60
CA GLN A 98 -13.11 -7.49 -9.85
C GLN A 98 -12.34 -8.74 -10.30
N GLY A 99 -12.94 -9.89 -10.08
CA GLY A 99 -12.38 -11.19 -10.41
C GLY A 99 -11.49 -11.77 -9.31
N ASP A 100 -11.30 -13.08 -9.37
CA ASP A 100 -10.60 -13.88 -8.36
C ASP A 100 -9.12 -14.15 -8.71
N GLN A 101 -8.71 -13.89 -9.96
CA GLN A 101 -7.34 -14.15 -10.41
C GLN A 101 -6.38 -13.00 -10.14
N PHE A 102 -6.86 -11.75 -10.11
CA PHE A 102 -5.96 -10.59 -10.03
C PHE A 102 -5.06 -10.63 -8.78
N GLY A 103 -5.61 -11.03 -7.62
CA GLY A 103 -4.82 -11.15 -6.39
C GLY A 103 -3.66 -12.15 -6.51
N LYS A 104 -3.86 -13.26 -7.23
CA LYS A 104 -2.80 -14.25 -7.51
C LYS A 104 -1.75 -13.69 -8.46
N ILE A 105 -2.19 -13.06 -9.55
CA ILE A 105 -1.30 -12.38 -10.51
C ILE A 105 -0.45 -11.33 -9.79
N TRP A 106 -1.04 -10.55 -8.88
CA TRP A 106 -0.33 -9.54 -8.10
C TRP A 106 0.75 -10.16 -7.20
N ARG A 107 0.41 -11.20 -6.43
CA ARG A 107 1.37 -11.95 -5.61
C ARG A 107 2.50 -12.54 -6.46
N ASP A 108 2.17 -13.21 -7.56
CA ASP A 108 3.15 -13.90 -8.40
C ASP A 108 4.07 -12.92 -9.12
N THR A 109 3.54 -11.76 -9.54
CA THR A 109 4.33 -10.64 -10.06
C THR A 109 5.31 -10.10 -9.01
N ALA A 110 4.88 -9.96 -7.75
CA ALA A 110 5.75 -9.53 -6.66
C ALA A 110 6.90 -10.52 -6.43
N LEU A 111 6.60 -11.83 -6.45
CA LEU A 111 7.60 -12.89 -6.32
C LEU A 111 8.59 -12.90 -7.50
N ALA A 112 8.11 -12.69 -8.73
CA ALA A 112 8.97 -12.59 -9.91
C ALA A 112 9.93 -11.38 -9.81
N ILE A 113 9.41 -10.22 -9.42
CA ILE A 113 10.21 -9.01 -9.17
C ILE A 113 11.23 -9.25 -8.05
N GLU A 114 10.83 -9.91 -6.97
CA GLU A 114 11.75 -10.23 -5.87
C GLU A 114 12.86 -11.19 -6.31
N ALA A 115 12.52 -12.22 -7.08
CA ALA A 115 13.47 -13.22 -7.57
C ALA A 115 14.56 -12.61 -8.47
N ARG A 116 14.22 -11.59 -9.26
CA ARG A 116 15.20 -10.83 -10.07
C ARG A 116 16.04 -9.84 -9.28
N ARG A 117 15.77 -9.67 -7.97
CA ARG A 117 16.55 -8.84 -7.04
C ARG A 117 16.81 -7.44 -7.60
N LEU A 118 15.75 -6.75 -8.02
CA LEU A 118 15.88 -5.47 -8.70
C LEU A 118 16.72 -4.45 -7.91
N ALA A 119 17.72 -3.89 -8.59
CA ALA A 119 18.61 -2.84 -8.13
C ALA A 119 17.91 -1.81 -7.22
N LYS A 120 18.44 -1.73 -6.00
CA LYS A 120 18.13 -0.74 -4.96
C LYS A 120 16.70 -0.85 -4.43
N GLY A 121 16.56 -1.66 -3.38
CA GLY A 121 15.66 -1.36 -2.28
C GLY A 121 14.19 -1.46 -2.65
N ILE A 122 13.77 -2.57 -3.24
CA ILE A 122 12.36 -2.84 -3.54
C ILE A 122 11.51 -2.93 -2.26
N TYR A 123 12.10 -3.15 -1.09
CA TYR A 123 11.41 -3.08 0.20
C TYR A 123 11.48 -1.66 0.78
N PRO A 124 10.42 -1.20 1.47
CA PRO A 124 9.20 -1.94 1.84
C PRO A 124 8.10 -1.98 0.76
N THR A 125 8.34 -1.42 -0.42
CA THR A 125 7.28 -1.08 -1.39
C THR A 125 7.03 -2.12 -2.46
N LEU A 126 7.46 -3.37 -2.29
CA LEU A 126 7.33 -4.41 -3.33
C LEU A 126 5.87 -4.65 -3.73
N ASP A 127 4.94 -4.59 -2.77
CA ASP A 127 3.50 -4.57 -2.99
C ASP A 127 3.07 -3.47 -3.97
N GLN A 128 3.54 -2.24 -3.77
CA GLN A 128 3.24 -1.09 -4.61
C GLN A 128 3.98 -1.10 -5.96
N ILE A 129 5.17 -1.70 -6.02
CA ILE A 129 5.94 -1.86 -7.28
C ILE A 129 5.25 -2.88 -8.18
N SER A 130 4.86 -4.02 -7.61
CA SER A 130 4.24 -5.13 -8.35
C SER A 130 2.81 -4.82 -8.80
N LEU A 131 2.08 -3.96 -8.07
CA LEU A 131 0.68 -3.65 -8.36
C LEU A 131 0.43 -3.12 -9.80
N PRO A 132 1.14 -2.08 -10.29
CA PRO A 132 0.95 -1.61 -11.66
C PRO A 132 1.45 -2.61 -12.72
N VAL A 133 2.49 -3.39 -12.42
CA VAL A 133 3.00 -4.43 -13.33
C VAL A 133 1.96 -5.54 -13.48
N ALA A 134 1.42 -6.04 -12.37
CA ALA A 134 0.37 -7.05 -12.34
C ALA A 134 -0.92 -6.56 -13.02
N THR A 135 -1.26 -5.28 -12.87
CA THR A 135 -2.41 -4.67 -13.54
C THR A 135 -2.28 -4.77 -15.05
N HIS A 136 -1.12 -4.41 -15.60
CA HIS A 136 -0.86 -4.55 -17.03
C HIS A 136 -0.76 -6.01 -17.48
N LEU A 137 -0.09 -6.86 -16.70
CA LEU A 137 0.04 -8.29 -16.99
C LEU A 137 -1.33 -8.98 -17.09
N ALA A 138 -2.29 -8.56 -16.26
CA ALA A 138 -3.68 -9.03 -16.29
C ALA A 138 -4.53 -8.40 -17.42
N GLY A 139 -3.96 -7.51 -18.25
CA GLY A 139 -4.70 -6.79 -19.29
C GLY A 139 -5.71 -5.78 -18.74
N LEU A 140 -5.57 -5.35 -17.49
CA LEU A 140 -6.48 -4.42 -16.81
C LEU A 140 -5.99 -2.98 -16.93
N LYS A 141 -6.93 -2.04 -16.82
CA LYS A 141 -6.62 -0.60 -16.73
C LYS A 141 -6.30 -0.22 -15.27
N MET A 142 -5.57 0.88 -15.09
CA MET A 142 -5.50 1.54 -13.78
C MET A 142 -6.58 2.60 -13.67
N ASN A 143 -7.37 2.53 -12.60
CA ASN A 143 -8.34 3.55 -12.22
C ASN A 143 -7.78 4.35 -11.04
N MET A 144 -7.24 5.53 -11.32
CA MET A 144 -6.67 6.40 -10.30
C MET A 144 -7.80 7.08 -9.52
N ILE A 145 -8.06 6.63 -8.30
CA ILE A 145 -9.13 7.18 -7.46
C ILE A 145 -8.67 8.40 -6.66
N ASP A 146 -9.63 9.22 -6.27
CA ASP A 146 -9.40 10.44 -5.49
C ASP A 146 -8.74 10.13 -4.13
N VAL A 147 -7.95 11.08 -3.64
CA VAL A 147 -7.23 10.98 -2.36
C VAL A 147 -8.15 10.71 -1.16
N LYS A 148 -9.44 11.07 -1.23
CA LYS A 148 -10.43 10.78 -0.18
C LYS A 148 -10.53 9.30 0.19
N TRP A 149 -10.22 8.38 -0.74
CA TRP A 149 -10.26 6.93 -0.52
C TRP A 149 -9.01 6.36 0.15
N ASN A 150 -7.92 7.11 0.21
CA ASN A 150 -6.66 6.69 0.82
C ASN A 150 -5.83 7.93 1.17
N LYS A 151 -6.34 8.73 2.11
CA LYS A 151 -5.65 9.93 2.57
C LYS A 151 -4.57 9.49 3.54
N ALA A 152 -3.30 9.66 3.17
CA ALA A 152 -2.17 9.42 4.06
C ALA A 152 -1.60 10.75 4.60
N GLY A 153 -0.95 10.68 5.76
CA GLY A 153 -0.33 11.81 6.44
C GLY A 153 -1.33 12.76 7.12
N ALA A 154 -0.82 13.78 7.80
CA ALA A 154 -1.63 14.67 8.64
C ALA A 154 -2.88 15.22 7.93
N ILE A 155 -4.02 15.13 8.62
CA ILE A 155 -5.30 15.69 8.19
C ILE A 155 -5.61 16.91 9.04
N LYS A 156 -5.91 18.04 8.39
CA LYS A 156 -6.47 19.21 9.07
C LYS A 156 -7.93 18.93 9.42
N PRO A 157 -8.44 19.39 10.59
CA PRO A 157 -9.83 19.18 10.99
C PRO A 157 -10.87 19.53 9.91
N GLN A 158 -10.65 20.61 9.14
CA GLN A 158 -11.59 21.02 8.09
C GLN A 158 -11.69 20.01 6.94
N ALA A 159 -10.64 19.22 6.71
CA ALA A 159 -10.57 18.24 5.62
C ALA A 159 -11.22 16.89 5.98
N LEU A 160 -11.56 16.64 7.24
CA LEU A 160 -12.13 15.36 7.69
C LEU A 160 -13.41 14.99 6.94
N ARG A 161 -14.28 15.97 6.69
CA ARG A 161 -15.56 15.78 5.98
C ARG A 161 -15.38 15.34 4.52
N ASN A 162 -14.20 15.56 3.96
CA ASN A 162 -13.88 15.25 2.56
C ASN A 162 -13.05 13.96 2.41
N VAL A 163 -12.73 13.29 3.52
CA VAL A 163 -11.92 12.06 3.52
C VAL A 163 -12.84 10.90 3.89
N ILE A 164 -12.91 9.89 3.03
CA ILE A 164 -13.67 8.67 3.29
C ILE A 164 -12.83 7.72 4.13
N CYS A 165 -11.61 7.42 3.68
CA CYS A 165 -10.69 6.52 4.39
C CYS A 165 -9.37 7.22 4.67
N TYR A 166 -9.02 7.27 5.95
CA TYR A 166 -7.77 7.80 6.45
C TYR A 166 -6.78 6.67 6.70
N HIS A 167 -5.64 6.73 6.03
CA HIS A 167 -4.50 5.85 6.25
C HIS A 167 -3.57 6.50 7.28
N TYR A 168 -3.76 6.15 8.54
CA TYR A 168 -3.22 6.90 9.67
C TYR A 168 -1.73 6.64 9.94
N GLN A 169 -1.17 5.52 9.45
CA GLN A 169 0.25 5.12 9.51
C GLN A 169 0.83 4.90 10.93
N LYS A 170 0.43 5.73 11.88
CA LYS A 170 0.74 5.69 13.30
C LYS A 170 -0.53 6.00 14.05
N ALA A 171 -0.92 5.11 14.97
CA ALA A 171 -2.13 5.26 15.76
C ALA A 171 -2.15 6.58 16.57
N GLN A 172 -0.98 7.12 16.93
CA GLN A 172 -0.85 8.41 17.60
C GLN A 172 -1.47 9.56 16.81
N THR A 173 -1.48 9.51 15.47
CA THR A 173 -2.10 10.57 14.66
C THR A 173 -3.62 10.63 14.83
N LEU A 174 -4.26 9.53 15.27
CA LEU A 174 -5.69 9.52 15.56
C LEU A 174 -6.01 10.25 16.88
N LEU A 175 -5.05 10.33 17.81
CA LEU A 175 -5.24 11.05 19.09
C LEU A 175 -5.45 12.56 18.86
N GLU A 176 -4.88 13.10 17.78
CA GLU A 176 -4.94 14.52 17.45
C GLU A 176 -6.22 14.90 16.69
N LEU A 177 -7.03 13.91 16.28
CA LEU A 177 -8.23 14.17 15.49
C LEU A 177 -9.43 14.47 16.40
N PRO A 178 -10.29 15.46 16.05
CA PRO A 178 -11.52 15.76 16.78
C PRO A 178 -12.56 14.62 16.76
N ILE A 179 -12.31 13.57 15.97
CA ILE A 179 -13.14 12.38 15.82
C ILE A 179 -12.55 11.15 16.53
N LYS A 180 -11.50 11.34 17.35
CA LYS A 180 -10.88 10.28 18.15
C LYS A 180 -11.91 9.42 18.89
N TRP A 181 -12.96 10.05 19.42
CA TRP A 181 -14.02 9.37 20.15
C TRP A 181 -14.66 8.22 19.36
N VAL A 182 -14.76 8.30 18.02
CA VAL A 182 -15.29 7.22 17.18
C VAL A 182 -14.38 6.00 17.25
N ALA A 183 -13.07 6.21 17.19
CA ALA A 183 -12.11 5.12 17.33
C ALA A 183 -12.14 4.53 18.74
N ASP A 184 -12.35 5.34 19.78
CA ASP A 184 -12.52 4.85 21.16
C ASP A 184 -13.76 3.97 21.31
N GLU A 185 -14.90 4.39 20.75
CA GLU A 185 -16.13 3.59 20.77
C GLU A 185 -15.93 2.26 20.02
N LEU A 186 -15.36 2.27 18.82
CA LEU A 186 -15.10 1.04 18.06
C LEU A 186 -14.13 0.10 18.80
N LEU A 187 -13.12 0.64 19.48
CA LEU A 187 -12.20 -0.18 20.27
C LEU A 187 -12.92 -0.81 21.47
N ARG A 188 -13.80 -0.06 22.15
CA ARG A 188 -14.62 -0.59 23.26
C ARG A 188 -15.59 -1.67 22.79
N ASP A 189 -16.20 -1.49 21.64
CA ASP A 189 -17.23 -2.41 21.12
C ASP A 189 -16.64 -3.71 20.54
N PHE A 190 -15.49 -3.63 19.87
CA PHE A 190 -14.94 -4.74 19.07
C PHE A 190 -13.65 -5.33 19.61
N THR A 191 -13.09 -4.77 20.69
CA THR A 191 -11.80 -5.22 21.24
C THR A 191 -11.81 -5.20 22.77
N LYS A 192 -10.65 -5.48 23.38
CA LYS A 192 -10.43 -5.42 24.83
C LYS A 192 -9.91 -4.07 25.33
N PHE A 193 -9.79 -3.08 24.44
CA PHE A 193 -9.19 -1.79 24.74
C PHE A 193 -10.27 -0.77 25.07
N ASP A 194 -10.08 0.00 26.15
CA ASP A 194 -11.00 1.06 26.58
C ASP A 194 -11.01 2.28 25.63
N GLY A 195 -10.03 2.33 24.72
CA GLY A 195 -9.84 3.41 23.75
C GLY A 195 -8.42 3.40 23.17
N LEU A 196 -8.15 4.37 22.29
CA LEU A 196 -6.89 4.50 21.55
C LEU A 196 -5.68 4.57 22.48
N GLU A 197 -5.73 5.33 23.57
CA GLU A 197 -4.62 5.45 24.52
C GLU A 197 -4.29 4.12 25.19
N SER A 198 -5.30 3.35 25.59
CA SER A 198 -5.09 2.04 26.22
C SER A 198 -4.46 1.05 25.24
N MET A 199 -4.88 1.08 23.98
CA MET A 199 -4.32 0.27 22.90
C MET A 199 -2.86 0.66 22.63
N ILE A 200 -2.59 1.95 22.48
CA ILE A 200 -1.23 2.48 22.24
C ILE A 200 -0.32 2.10 23.42
N ALA A 201 -0.75 2.33 24.66
CA ALA A 201 0.02 1.99 25.86
C ALA A 201 0.25 0.47 25.98
N PHE A 202 -0.73 -0.36 25.60
CA PHE A 202 -0.55 -1.80 25.56
C PHE A 202 0.56 -2.19 24.59
N TYR A 203 0.52 -1.68 23.34
CA TYR A 203 1.55 -1.99 22.35
C TYR A 203 2.90 -1.37 22.71
N ASP A 204 2.97 -0.18 23.29
CA ASP A 204 4.23 0.41 23.74
C ASP A 204 4.89 -0.41 24.87
N ARG A 205 4.09 -1.05 25.74
CA ARG A 205 4.60 -1.93 26.80
C ARG A 205 4.94 -3.34 26.33
N HIS A 206 4.14 -3.92 25.42
CA HIS A 206 4.20 -5.34 25.07
C HIS A 206 4.81 -5.63 23.70
N SER A 207 4.86 -4.65 22.79
CA SER A 207 5.60 -4.82 21.55
C SER A 207 7.07 -4.49 21.77
N ALA A 208 7.94 -5.44 21.43
CA ALA A 208 9.38 -5.24 21.34
C ALA A 208 9.79 -4.24 20.23
N LYS A 209 8.84 -3.46 19.68
CA LYS A 209 8.95 -2.63 18.46
C LYS A 209 9.81 -3.36 17.42
N PRO A 210 9.28 -4.46 16.83
CA PRO A 210 10.06 -5.36 16.00
C PRO A 210 10.89 -4.60 14.96
N ALA A 211 12.15 -5.01 14.82
CA ALA A 211 13.10 -4.33 13.98
C ALA A 211 12.73 -4.37 12.49
N ASP A 212 11.78 -5.19 12.06
CA ASP A 212 11.31 -5.35 10.69
C ASP A 212 10.06 -4.54 10.35
N VAL A 213 9.48 -3.81 11.31
CA VAL A 213 8.36 -2.89 11.07
C VAL A 213 8.88 -1.54 10.55
N ILE A 214 8.24 -1.03 9.50
CA ILE A 214 8.59 0.26 8.88
C ILE A 214 8.53 1.38 9.93
N HIS A 215 9.50 2.30 9.88
CA HIS A 215 9.73 3.40 10.84
C HIS A 215 10.31 3.02 12.22
N ASN A 216 10.47 1.73 12.56
CA ASN A 216 11.20 1.36 13.77
C ASN A 216 12.72 1.53 13.59
N ALA A 217 13.45 1.82 14.67
CA ALA A 217 14.90 2.09 14.64
C ALA A 217 15.72 0.95 14.01
N GLY A 218 15.24 -0.29 14.12
CA GLY A 218 15.89 -1.48 13.55
C GLY A 218 15.65 -1.69 12.04
N PHE A 219 14.67 -1.02 11.43
CA PHE A 219 14.19 -1.32 10.07
C PHE A 219 15.27 -1.23 9.01
N GLN A 220 16.09 -0.18 9.08
CA GLN A 220 17.19 0.02 8.14
C GLN A 220 18.18 -1.15 8.19
N ARG A 221 18.50 -1.66 9.38
CA ARG A 221 19.46 -2.77 9.53
C ARG A 221 18.82 -4.13 9.24
N ALA A 222 17.61 -4.37 9.75
CA ALA A 222 16.96 -5.68 9.68
C ALA A 222 16.44 -6.00 8.27
N VAL A 223 15.99 -4.98 7.53
CA VAL A 223 15.32 -5.14 6.24
C VAL A 223 16.14 -4.51 5.11
N ILE A 224 16.36 -3.20 5.15
CA ILE A 224 16.96 -2.46 4.01
C ILE A 224 18.41 -2.90 3.75
N ALA A 225 19.25 -2.96 4.78
CA ALA A 225 20.65 -3.36 4.64
C ALA A 225 20.79 -4.81 4.16
N LYS A 226 19.97 -5.72 4.70
CA LYS A 226 19.99 -7.13 4.30
C LYS A 226 19.49 -7.34 2.87
N GLN A 227 18.50 -6.56 2.43
CA GLN A 227 18.07 -6.57 1.03
C GLN A 227 19.17 -6.05 0.11
N ARG A 228 19.76 -4.88 0.42
CA ARG A 228 20.83 -4.30 -0.39
C ARG A 228 22.03 -5.23 -0.57
N ALA A 229 22.31 -6.10 0.40
CA ALA A 229 23.39 -7.08 0.32
C ALA A 229 23.17 -8.16 -0.77
N VAL A 230 21.93 -8.34 -1.25
CA VAL A 230 21.57 -9.34 -2.27
C VAL A 230 20.93 -8.73 -3.52
N ASP A 231 20.82 -7.40 -3.59
CA ASP A 231 20.30 -6.69 -4.76
C ASP A 231 21.30 -6.79 -5.93
N ILE A 232 20.79 -7.03 -7.14
CA ILE A 232 21.58 -7.09 -8.37
C ILE A 232 21.44 -5.76 -9.10
N PRO A 233 22.55 -5.06 -9.42
CA PRO A 233 22.50 -3.88 -10.28
C PRO A 233 21.92 -4.24 -11.66
N HIS A 234 20.93 -3.48 -12.14
CA HIS A 234 20.44 -3.57 -13.51
C HIS A 234 21.03 -2.42 -14.30
N GLU A 235 21.48 -2.71 -15.52
CA GLU A 235 21.94 -1.69 -16.46
C GLU A 235 20.78 -0.72 -16.78
N ARG A 236 21.14 0.55 -17.02
CA ARG A 236 20.18 1.63 -17.31
C ARG A 236 19.73 1.61 -18.75
#